data_AF-A0A5C6LRC7-F1
#
_entry.id   AF-A0A5C6LRC7-F1
#
_cell.length_a   1.000
_cell.length_b   1.000
_cell.length_c   1.000
_cell.angle_alpha   90.00
_cell.angle_beta   90.00
_cell.angle_gamma   90.00
#
_symmetry.space_group_name_H-M   'P 1'
#
loop_
_entity.id
_entity.type
_entity.pdbx_description
1 polymer ?
#
loop_
_entity_poly.entity_id
_entity_poly.type
_entity_poly.pdbx_seq_one_letter_code
_entity_poly.pdbx_strand_id
1 'polypeptide(L)'
;MEKVRLKVLGRLHKDLNEKFSAGLDLFDLKDNQLILFCDYSEFDISVGHVFTEVIDDQNGKAYQDCQIILKNVSQQFFQSFDSIPNGWKTVCKFEFMDNYTLDIMYELPQLYGWNEMERPLIFIY
;
A
#
# COMPACT_ATOMS: atom_id res chain seq x y z
N MET A 1 10.67 19.91 7.52
CA MET A 1 9.40 19.33 7.08
C MET A 1 9.38 17.90 7.56
N GLU A 2 8.29 17.44 8.16
CA GLU A 2 8.12 16.03 8.47
C GLU A 2 7.98 15.24 7.16
N LYS A 3 8.65 14.10 7.09
CA LYS A 3 8.55 13.20 5.94
C LYS A 3 7.25 12.40 6.05
N VAL A 4 6.50 12.32 4.95
CA VAL A 4 5.28 11.50 4.92
C VAL A 4 5.68 10.04 5.00
N ARG A 5 5.01 9.27 5.87
CA ARG A 5 5.28 7.85 6.07
C ARG A 5 4.00 7.04 5.98
N LEU A 6 4.07 5.92 5.26
CA LEU A 6 2.99 4.94 5.19
C LEU A 6 3.52 3.55 5.52
N LYS A 7 2.91 2.93 6.51
CA LYS A 7 3.25 1.57 6.92
C LYS A 7 2.44 0.57 6.09
N VAL A 8 3.12 -0.32 5.40
CA VAL A 8 2.55 -1.37 4.56
C VAL A 8 2.72 -2.70 5.27
N LEU A 9 1.62 -3.39 5.57
CA LEU A 9 1.63 -4.63 6.37
C LEU A 9 1.79 -5.88 5.52
N GLY A 10 1.23 -5.88 4.31
CA GLY A 10 1.16 -7.10 3.52
C GLY A 10 0.36 -6.94 2.25
N ARG A 11 0.30 -8.01 1.46
CA ARG A 11 -0.53 -8.12 0.27
C ARG A 11 -1.92 -8.56 0.66
N LEU A 12 -2.94 -8.01 0.00
CA LEU A 12 -4.28 -8.53 0.20
C LEU A 12 -4.38 -9.93 -0.41
N HIS A 13 -4.93 -10.90 0.33
CA HIS A 13 -5.21 -12.22 -0.22
C HIS A 13 -6.21 -12.12 -1.38
N LYS A 14 -5.95 -12.88 -2.46
CA LYS A 14 -6.72 -12.83 -3.71
C LYS A 14 -8.24 -13.03 -3.52
N ASP A 15 -8.64 -13.86 -2.55
CA ASP A 15 -10.06 -14.15 -2.30
C ASP A 15 -10.82 -12.94 -1.75
N LEU A 16 -10.13 -11.92 -1.24
CA LEU A 16 -10.74 -10.67 -0.79
C LEU A 16 -10.85 -9.64 -1.92
N ASN A 17 -10.10 -9.80 -3.01
CA ASN A 17 -10.07 -8.84 -4.11
C ASN A 17 -11.48 -8.58 -4.66
N GLU A 18 -12.32 -9.60 -4.80
CA GLU A 18 -13.68 -9.45 -5.31
C GLU A 18 -14.50 -8.42 -4.53
N LYS A 19 -14.31 -8.37 -3.20
CA LYS A 19 -15.01 -7.41 -2.34
C LYS A 19 -14.55 -5.97 -2.56
N PHE A 20 -13.28 -5.79 -2.94
CA PHE A 20 -12.68 -4.49 -3.21
C PHE A 20 -12.70 -4.09 -4.69
N SER A 21 -13.29 -4.91 -5.56
CA SER A 21 -13.29 -4.72 -7.01
C SER A 21 -13.74 -3.32 -7.44
N ALA A 22 -14.82 -2.81 -6.83
CA ALA A 22 -15.34 -1.46 -7.10
C ALA A 22 -14.48 -0.36 -6.46
N GLY A 23 -14.08 -0.52 -5.19
CA GLY A 23 -13.34 0.52 -4.44
C GLY A 23 -11.89 0.70 -4.89
N LEU A 24 -11.28 -0.35 -5.45
CA LEU A 24 -9.88 -0.34 -5.91
C LEU A 24 -9.73 -0.46 -7.42
N ASP A 25 -10.85 -0.55 -8.15
CA ASP A 25 -10.86 -0.71 -9.61
C ASP A 25 -9.96 -1.88 -10.04
N LEU A 26 -10.36 -3.09 -9.62
CA LEU A 26 -9.56 -4.31 -9.84
C LEU A 26 -9.82 -4.98 -11.19
N PHE A 27 -10.75 -4.44 -11.99
CA PHE A 27 -11.04 -4.95 -13.33
C PHE A 27 -9.90 -4.68 -14.32
N ASP A 28 -9.01 -3.74 -14.01
CA ASP A 28 -7.84 -3.36 -14.82
C ASP A 28 -6.54 -3.37 -13.99
N LEU A 29 -6.33 -4.41 -13.18
CA LEU A 29 -5.08 -4.53 -12.43
C LEU A 29 -3.92 -4.89 -13.38
N LYS A 30 -2.99 -3.95 -13.54
CA LYS A 30 -1.81 -4.11 -14.41
C LYS A 30 -0.70 -4.90 -13.72
N ASP A 31 0.24 -5.44 -14.51
CA ASP A 31 1.37 -6.22 -14.00
C ASP A 31 2.26 -5.44 -13.01
N ASN A 32 2.35 -4.12 -13.17
CA ASN A 32 3.11 -3.25 -12.29
C ASN A 32 2.28 -2.68 -11.12
N GLN A 33 1.12 -3.26 -10.83
CA GLN A 33 0.23 -2.80 -9.78
C GLN A 33 0.00 -3.88 -8.75
N LEU A 34 -0.14 -3.44 -7.49
CA LEU A 34 -0.39 -4.34 -6.38
C LEU A 34 -1.38 -3.75 -5.39
N ILE A 35 -2.14 -4.65 -4.77
CA ILE A 35 -3.03 -4.31 -3.67
C ILE A 35 -2.32 -4.62 -2.37
N LEU A 36 -2.12 -3.58 -1.58
CA LEU A 36 -1.43 -3.64 -0.31
C LEU A 36 -2.35 -3.21 0.81
N PHE A 37 -2.20 -3.89 1.94
CA PHE A 37 -2.84 -3.53 3.17
C PHE A 37 -1.93 -2.54 3.91
N CYS A 38 -2.47 -1.37 4.21
CA CYS A 38 -1.75 -0.28 4.86
C CYS A 38 -2.28 -0.08 6.28
N ASP A 39 -1.36 0.14 7.21
CA ASP A 39 -1.65 0.50 8.59
C ASP A 39 -1.78 2.02 8.74
N TYR A 40 -2.18 2.45 9.95
CA TYR A 40 -2.28 3.84 10.38
C TYR A 40 -1.17 4.72 9.77
N SER A 41 -1.57 5.79 9.08
CA SER A 41 -0.69 6.89 8.72
C SER A 41 -0.88 8.06 9.69
N GLU A 42 0.23 8.73 10.01
CA GLU A 42 0.27 9.99 10.74
C GLU A 42 -0.17 11.19 9.86
N PHE A 43 -0.44 10.97 8.58
CA PHE A 43 -0.76 12.02 7.62
C PHE A 43 -1.98 11.61 6.78
N ASP A 44 -2.71 12.61 6.28
CA ASP A 44 -3.64 12.40 5.18
C ASP A 44 -2.82 12.27 3.88
N ILE A 45 -2.94 11.15 3.19
CA ILE A 45 -2.17 10.87 1.97
C ILE A 45 -3.12 10.79 0.77
N SER A 46 -3.09 11.80 -0.09
CA SER A 46 -3.97 11.86 -1.27
C SER A 46 -3.64 10.78 -2.30
N VAL A 47 -4.65 10.27 -2.99
CA VAL A 47 -4.46 9.50 -4.23
C VAL A 47 -3.62 10.33 -5.21
N GLY A 48 -2.70 9.67 -5.89
CA GLY A 48 -1.67 10.28 -6.74
C GLY A 48 -0.37 10.62 -6.01
N HIS A 49 -0.32 10.48 -4.68
CA HIS A 49 0.92 10.67 -3.92
C HIS A 49 2.00 9.68 -4.38
N VAL A 50 3.24 10.16 -4.45
CA VAL A 50 4.40 9.40 -4.90
C VAL A 50 5.35 9.22 -3.73
N PHE A 51 5.62 7.97 -3.37
CA PHE A 51 6.67 7.61 -2.41
C PHE A 51 7.97 7.35 -3.16
N THR A 52 9.07 7.83 -2.61
CA THR A 52 10.41 7.77 -3.24
C THR A 52 11.41 6.89 -2.50
N GLU A 53 11.03 6.42 -1.32
CA GLU A 53 11.85 5.56 -0.48
C GLU A 53 11.01 4.44 0.14
N VAL A 54 11.56 3.23 0.20
CA VAL A 54 11.02 2.09 0.95
C VAL A 54 12.02 1.69 2.01
N ILE A 55 11.59 1.54 3.25
CA ILE A 55 12.39 1.00 4.35
C ILE A 55 11.84 -0.35 4.74
N ASP A 56 12.69 -1.36 4.69
CA ASP A 56 12.48 -2.63 5.37
C ASP A 56 12.86 -2.46 6.85
N ASP A 57 11.83 -2.31 7.68
CA ASP A 57 11.96 -2.07 9.12
C ASP A 57 12.63 -3.25 9.85
N GLN A 58 12.57 -4.46 9.29
CA GLN A 58 13.22 -5.63 9.91
C GLN A 58 14.73 -5.63 9.68
N ASN A 59 15.13 -5.39 8.42
CA ASN A 59 16.54 -5.50 8.02
C ASN A 59 17.27 -4.15 8.10
N GLY A 60 16.55 -3.06 8.42
CA GLY A 60 17.07 -1.69 8.42
C GLY A 60 17.52 -1.24 7.03
N LYS A 61 17.06 -1.93 5.97
CA LYS A 61 17.50 -1.70 4.60
C LYS A 61 16.60 -0.65 3.96
N ALA A 62 17.20 0.43 3.48
CA ALA A 62 16.51 1.47 2.74
C ALA A 62 16.74 1.30 1.23
N TYR A 63 15.67 1.45 0.48
CA TYR A 63 15.62 1.45 -0.97
C TYR A 63 15.25 2.86 -1.42
N GLN A 64 16.21 3.57 -2.01
CA GLN A 64 16.05 4.94 -2.46
C GLN A 64 15.77 4.99 -3.96
N ASP A 65 15.31 6.16 -4.43
CA ASP A 65 15.03 6.45 -5.84
C ASP A 65 13.99 5.53 -6.49
N CYS A 66 13.09 4.96 -5.69
CA CYS A 66 11.90 4.27 -6.20
C CYS A 66 10.81 5.27 -6.56
N GLN A 67 9.80 4.85 -7.33
CA GLN A 67 8.59 5.65 -7.53
C GLN A 67 7.36 4.75 -7.40
N ILE A 68 6.67 4.91 -6.27
CA ILE A 68 5.45 4.16 -5.95
C ILE A 68 4.29 5.14 -5.85
N ILE A 69 3.29 4.96 -6.70
CA ILE A 69 2.17 5.88 -6.82
C ILE A 69 0.94 5.27 -6.17
N LEU A 70 0.34 5.98 -5.21
CA LEU A 70 -0.95 5.60 -4.66
C LEU A 70 -2.06 5.82 -5.68
N LYS A 71 -2.71 4.78 -6.18
CA LYS A 71 -3.74 4.88 -7.24
C LYS A 71 -5.15 4.91 -6.72
N ASN A 72 -5.45 4.09 -5.73
CA ASN A 72 -6.78 4.01 -5.13
C ASN A 72 -6.66 3.62 -3.66
N VAL A 73 -7.63 4.08 -2.87
CA VAL A 73 -7.75 3.78 -1.44
C VAL A 73 -9.15 3.25 -1.19
N SER A 74 -9.27 2.19 -0.40
CA SER A 74 -10.53 1.67 0.10
C SER A 74 -10.43 1.31 1.57
N GLN A 75 -11.58 1.19 2.22
CA GLN A 75 -11.70 0.82 3.64
C GLN A 75 -12.56 -0.45 3.83
N GLN A 76 -12.81 -0.85 5.07
CA GLN A 76 -13.51 -2.09 5.45
C GLN A 76 -14.91 -2.29 4.86
N PHE A 77 -15.60 -1.22 4.47
CA PHE A 77 -16.90 -1.26 3.77
C PHE A 77 -16.76 -1.13 2.25
N PHE A 78 -15.56 -1.34 1.70
CA PHE A 78 -15.30 -1.46 0.25
C PHE A 78 -15.60 -0.22 -0.59
N GLN A 79 -15.72 0.94 0.05
CA GLN A 79 -15.90 2.22 -0.63
C GLN A 79 -14.54 2.89 -0.87
N SER A 80 -14.41 3.52 -2.03
CA SER A 80 -13.24 4.30 -2.41
C SER A 80 -13.15 5.60 -1.62
N PHE A 81 -11.92 6.04 -1.32
CA PHE A 81 -11.61 7.38 -0.82
C PHE A 81 -10.63 8.10 -1.75
N ASP A 82 -10.62 9.44 -1.64
CA ASP A 82 -9.68 10.32 -2.35
C ASP A 82 -8.31 10.39 -1.64
N SER A 83 -8.23 9.91 -0.40
CA SER A 83 -7.01 9.86 0.40
C SER A 83 -7.03 8.72 1.42
N ILE A 84 -5.86 8.34 1.93
CA ILE A 84 -5.72 7.59 3.18
C ILE A 84 -5.90 8.61 4.30
N PRO A 85 -6.96 8.50 5.14
CA PRO A 85 -7.12 9.41 6.25
C PRO A 85 -6.12 9.10 7.37
N ASN A 86 -5.62 10.14 8.04
CA ASN A 86 -4.88 9.97 9.29
C ASN A 86 -5.74 9.16 10.26
N GLY A 87 -5.17 8.13 10.90
CA GLY A 87 -5.97 7.26 11.78
C GLY A 87 -6.25 5.88 11.23
N TRP A 88 -6.22 5.72 9.91
CA TRP A 88 -6.98 4.65 9.29
C TRP A 88 -6.09 3.54 8.78
N LYS A 89 -6.52 2.31 9.06
CA LYS A 89 -6.13 1.17 8.24
C LYS A 89 -6.88 1.26 6.92
N THR A 90 -6.20 0.96 5.83
CA THR A 90 -6.81 0.99 4.49
C THR A 90 -6.26 -0.15 3.64
N VAL A 91 -6.98 -0.48 2.58
CA VAL A 91 -6.46 -1.28 1.48
C VAL A 91 -6.21 -0.33 0.33
N CYS A 92 -5.02 -0.36 -0.24
CA CYS A 92 -4.59 0.58 -1.26
C CYS A 92 -4.09 -0.15 -2.50
N LYS A 93 -4.40 0.41 -3.68
CA LYS A 93 -3.78 0.01 -4.94
C LYS A 93 -2.58 0.92 -5.19
N PHE A 94 -1.43 0.32 -5.43
CA PHE A 94 -0.20 1.02 -5.79
C PHE A 94 0.24 0.66 -7.21
N GLU A 95 0.88 1.61 -7.86
CA GLU A 95 1.57 1.45 -9.14
C GLU A 95 3.07 1.65 -8.92
N PHE A 96 3.86 0.69 -9.38
CA PHE A 96 5.31 0.68 -9.24
C PHE A 96 5.94 1.06 -10.59
N MET A 97 6.79 2.07 -10.61
CA MET A 97 7.47 2.51 -11.83
C MET A 97 8.75 1.70 -12.13
N ASP A 98 9.24 0.96 -11.14
CA ASP A 98 10.40 0.08 -11.26
C ASP A 98 10.07 -1.34 -10.79
N ASN A 99 10.55 -2.33 -11.55
CA ASN A 99 10.27 -3.74 -11.27
C ASN A 99 10.91 -4.23 -9.97
N TYR A 100 12.02 -3.60 -9.56
CA TYR A 100 12.76 -4.01 -8.38
C TYR A 100 11.95 -3.82 -7.09
N THR A 101 11.30 -2.66 -6.95
CA THR A 101 10.43 -2.37 -5.79
C THR A 101 9.23 -3.28 -5.77
N LEU A 102 8.68 -3.62 -6.94
CA LEU A 102 7.58 -4.57 -7.06
C LEU A 102 7.97 -5.97 -6.55
N ASP A 103 9.16 -6.47 -6.89
CA ASP A 103 9.66 -7.77 -6.43
C ASP A 103 9.71 -7.85 -4.89
N ILE A 104 10.18 -6.79 -4.22
CA ILE A 104 10.21 -6.71 -2.75
C ILE A 104 8.79 -6.79 -2.18
N MET A 105 7.80 -6.18 -2.84
CA MET A 105 6.41 -6.27 -2.39
C MET A 105 5.85 -7.69 -2.48
N TYR A 106 6.35 -8.52 -3.40
CA TYR A 106 5.94 -9.92 -3.49
C TYR A 106 6.48 -10.79 -2.34
N GLU A 107 7.50 -10.34 -1.62
CA GLU A 107 8.02 -11.00 -0.41
C GLU A 107 7.14 -10.76 0.82
N LEU A 108 6.26 -9.75 0.77
CA LEU A 108 5.31 -9.48 1.85
C LEU A 108 4.31 -10.63 2.06
N PRO A 109 3.90 -10.86 3.32
CA PRO A 109 2.89 -11.87 3.64
C PRO A 109 1.53 -11.51 3.00
N GLN A 110 0.70 -12.53 2.79
CA GLN A 110 -0.67 -12.35 2.38
C GLN A 110 -1.58 -12.25 3.60
N LEU A 111 -2.40 -11.21 3.65
CA LEU A 111 -3.34 -10.96 4.75
C LEU A 111 -4.77 -11.31 4.34
N TYR A 112 -5.50 -11.91 5.28
CA TYR A 112 -6.91 -12.32 5.15
C TYR A 112 -7.89 -11.38 5.86
N GLY A 113 -7.39 -10.34 6.54
CA GLY A 113 -8.26 -9.40 7.23
C GLY A 113 -7.54 -8.30 8.02
N TRP A 114 -8.36 -7.46 8.65
CA TRP A 114 -7.94 -6.20 9.29
C TRP A 114 -7.19 -6.37 10.62
N ASN A 115 -7.34 -7.54 11.25
CA ASN A 115 -6.77 -7.85 12.57
C ASN A 115 -5.40 -8.52 12.48
N GLU A 116 -4.91 -8.79 11.28
CA GLU A 116 -3.60 -9.39 11.10
C GLU A 116 -2.52 -8.34 11.34
N MET A 117 -1.58 -8.70 12.20
CA MET A 117 -0.41 -7.90 12.51
C MET A 117 0.80 -8.64 11.97
N GLU A 118 1.27 -8.17 10.83
CA GLU A 118 2.47 -8.67 10.19
C GLU A 118 3.57 -7.60 10.21
N ARG A 119 4.77 -8.03 9.84
CA ARG A 119 5.98 -7.21 9.88
C ARG A 119 6.03 -6.26 8.67
N PRO A 120 6.08 -4.94 8.89
CA PRO A 120 5.79 -3.97 7.84
C PRO A 120 6.99 -3.56 6.97
N LEU A 121 6.71 -2.97 5.82
CA LEU A 121 7.58 -2.02 5.13
C LEU A 121 7.09 -0.59 5.37
N ILE A 122 7.96 0.40 5.24
CA ILE A 122 7.62 1.83 5.39
C ILE A 122 7.91 2.55 4.08
N PHE A 123 6.88 3.14 3.48
CA PHE A 123 7.02 4.01 2.31
C PHE A 123 7.21 5.45 2.78
N ILE A 124 8.15 6.17 2.17
CA ILE A 124 8.56 7.52 2.59
C ILE A 124 8.64 8.46 1.38
N TYR A 125 8.28 9.72 1.63
CA TYR A 125 8.61 10.87 0.80
C TYR A 125 9.58 11.80 1.55
#